data_AF-A0A0R2CNI9-F1
#
_entry.id   AF-A0A0R2CNI9-F1
#
_cell.length_a   1.000
_cell.length_b   1.000
_cell.length_c   1.000
_cell.angle_alpha   90.00
_cell.angle_beta   90.00
_cell.angle_gamma   90.00
#
_symmetry.space_group_name_H-M   'P 1'
#
loop_
_entity.id
_entity.type
_entity.pdbx_description
1 polymer ?
#
loop_
_entity_poly.entity_id
_entity_poly.type
_entity_poly.pdbx_seq_one_letter_code
_entity_poly.pdbx_strand_id
1 'polypeptide(L)'
;MPNMMIDGLALIILGFTISFTFYVYTQYIPNFGISVLGLSENVAKTLMSWYAVFSLVSVFVTTILVTKIKPILLVIIYPLISLIFLVILVIKPSPLLAKITSAVIGFFAAGGVWQLGLAVLTQYFPTEKGRVTGYYSFAAALTYFVGPFVSSFIINDTATSVLKVFWLDIVFTAIGVFLAVFVEARNKKYHFFS
;
A
#
# COMPACT_ATOMS: atom_id res chain seq x y z
N MET A 1 -27.97 0.73 -3.95
CA MET A 1 -27.23 -0.03 -2.92
C MET A 1 -25.93 -0.55 -3.51
N PRO A 2 -24.83 -0.61 -2.74
CA PRO A 2 -23.57 -1.14 -3.21
C PRO A 2 -23.67 -2.63 -3.54
N ASN A 3 -22.98 -3.06 -4.59
CA ASN A 3 -23.02 -4.43 -5.08
C ASN A 3 -21.79 -5.19 -4.57
N MET A 4 -21.97 -6.29 -3.84
CA MET A 4 -20.87 -7.07 -3.28
C MET A 4 -19.92 -7.62 -4.35
N MET A 5 -20.43 -8.03 -5.52
CA MET A 5 -19.62 -8.55 -6.62
C MET A 5 -18.76 -7.47 -7.29
N ILE A 6 -19.15 -6.20 -7.20
CA ILE A 6 -18.45 -5.10 -7.87
C ILE A 6 -17.71 -4.22 -6.86
N ASP A 7 -18.44 -3.55 -5.97
CA ASP A 7 -17.87 -2.63 -4.97
C ASP A 7 -17.13 -3.41 -3.88
N GLY A 8 -17.72 -4.50 -3.40
CA GLY A 8 -17.11 -5.35 -2.36
C GLY A 8 -15.84 -6.03 -2.85
N LEU A 9 -15.89 -6.64 -4.04
CA LEU A 9 -14.71 -7.27 -4.66
C LEU A 9 -13.61 -6.25 -4.95
N ALA A 10 -13.95 -5.07 -5.50
CA ALA A 10 -12.97 -4.01 -5.75
C ALA A 10 -12.28 -3.56 -4.46
N LEU A 11 -13.02 -3.39 -3.37
CA LEU A 11 -12.47 -3.04 -2.06
C LEU A 11 -11.64 -4.18 -1.45
N ILE A 12 -12.03 -5.45 -1.62
CA ILE A 12 -11.23 -6.59 -1.16
C ILE A 12 -9.90 -6.68 -1.92
N ILE A 13 -9.93 -6.52 -3.25
CA ILE A 13 -8.71 -6.50 -4.08
C ILE A 13 -7.85 -5.28 -3.71
N LEU A 14 -8.45 -4.13 -3.47
CA LEU A 14 -7.75 -2.96 -2.95
C LEU A 14 -7.00 -3.30 -1.65
N GLY A 15 -7.66 -3.97 -0.69
CA GLY A 15 -7.02 -4.43 0.55
C GLY A 15 -5.81 -5.32 0.30
N PHE A 16 -5.92 -6.26 -0.65
CA PHE A 16 -4.79 -7.08 -1.11
C PHE A 16 -3.65 -6.20 -1.67
N THR A 17 -3.93 -5.27 -2.58
CA THR A 17 -2.89 -4.42 -3.18
C THR A 17 -2.16 -3.56 -2.16
N ILE A 18 -2.89 -3.01 -1.17
CA ILE A 18 -2.31 -2.23 -0.07
C ILE A 18 -1.37 -3.10 0.75
N SER A 19 -1.82 -4.28 1.17
CA SER A 19 -0.99 -5.23 1.92
C SER A 19 0.23 -5.68 1.11
N PHE A 20 0.07 -5.91 -0.19
CA PHE A 20 1.14 -6.33 -1.09
C PHE A 20 2.25 -5.30 -1.18
N THR A 21 1.89 -4.02 -1.36
CA THR A 21 2.88 -2.94 -1.37
C THR A 21 3.63 -2.82 -0.05
N PHE A 22 2.96 -2.99 1.11
CA PHE A 22 3.68 -2.99 2.38
C PHE A 22 4.64 -4.17 2.48
N TYR A 23 4.19 -5.36 2.10
CA TYR A 23 5.02 -6.55 2.14
C TYR A 23 6.26 -6.35 1.27
N VAL A 24 6.09 -6.00 -0.01
CA VAL A 24 7.20 -5.85 -0.94
C VAL A 24 8.16 -4.75 -0.48
N TYR A 25 7.65 -3.57 -0.12
CA TYR A 25 8.51 -2.49 0.34
C TYR A 25 9.32 -2.88 1.58
N THR A 26 8.68 -3.46 2.60
CA THR A 26 9.35 -3.82 3.85
C THR A 26 10.37 -4.94 3.70
N GLN A 27 10.11 -5.92 2.83
CA GLN A 27 11.01 -7.04 2.62
C GLN A 27 12.22 -6.67 1.74
N TYR A 28 12.03 -5.80 0.74
CA TYR A 28 13.05 -5.59 -0.29
C TYR A 28 13.74 -4.23 -0.27
N ILE A 29 13.29 -3.26 0.54
CA ILE A 29 14.00 -1.97 0.63
C ILE A 29 15.45 -2.07 1.13
N PRO A 30 15.84 -2.99 2.06
CA PRO A 30 17.26 -3.15 2.39
C PRO A 30 18.05 -3.70 1.21
N ASN A 31 17.51 -4.68 0.48
CA ASN A 31 18.13 -5.23 -0.72
C ASN A 31 18.26 -4.19 -1.83
N PHE A 32 17.29 -3.29 -1.96
CA PHE A 32 17.38 -2.14 -2.86
C PHE A 32 18.55 -1.22 -2.45
N GLY A 33 18.67 -0.93 -1.15
CA GLY A 33 19.78 -0.14 -0.62
C GLY A 33 21.15 -0.75 -0.94
N ILE A 34 21.30 -2.06 -0.77
CA ILE A 34 22.57 -2.76 -1.01
C ILE A 34 22.83 -2.91 -2.50
N SER A 35 21.93 -3.58 -3.23
CA SER A 35 22.17 -4.02 -4.60
C SER A 35 21.99 -2.92 -5.65
N VAL A 36 21.09 -1.95 -5.42
CA VAL A 36 20.82 -0.86 -6.39
C VAL A 36 21.59 0.40 -6.05
N LEU A 37 21.71 0.74 -4.76
CA LEU A 37 22.34 1.99 -4.31
C LEU A 37 23.79 1.81 -3.82
N GLY A 38 24.27 0.57 -3.68
CA GLY A 38 25.64 0.29 -3.21
C GLY A 38 25.87 0.68 -1.75
N LEU A 39 24.81 0.75 -0.93
CA LEU A 39 24.90 1.10 0.49
C LEU A 39 25.47 -0.07 1.29
N SER A 40 26.17 0.25 2.37
CA SER A 40 26.51 -0.77 3.38
C SER A 40 25.25 -1.30 4.06
N GLU A 41 25.28 -2.56 4.52
CA GLU A 41 24.13 -3.19 5.17
C GLU A 41 23.55 -2.35 6.32
N ASN A 42 24.42 -1.74 7.13
CA ASN A 42 24.01 -0.91 8.25
C ASN A 42 23.18 0.29 7.78
N VAL A 43 23.61 0.96 6.70
CA VAL A 43 22.89 2.10 6.14
C VAL A 43 21.60 1.64 5.46
N ALA A 44 21.61 0.55 4.71
CA ALA A 44 20.42 0.00 4.08
C ALA A 44 19.33 -0.37 5.09
N LYS A 45 19.71 -0.96 6.24
CA LYS A 45 18.78 -1.27 7.34
C LYS A 45 18.13 -0.02 7.94
N THR A 46 18.80 1.13 7.92
CA THR A 46 18.18 2.39 8.40
C THR A 46 16.98 2.82 7.57
N LEU A 47 16.89 2.43 6.28
CA LEU A 47 15.72 2.73 5.44
C LEU A 47 14.43 2.13 6.03
N MET A 48 14.53 0.94 6.60
CA MET A 48 13.41 0.31 7.32
C MET A 48 13.09 1.02 8.63
N SER A 49 14.09 1.52 9.34
CA SER A 49 13.87 2.34 10.53
C SER A 49 13.11 3.63 10.20
N TRP A 50 13.48 4.33 9.12
CA TRP A 50 12.75 5.52 8.64
C TRP A 50 11.30 5.20 8.30
N TYR A 51 11.06 4.10 7.57
CA TYR A 51 9.73 3.61 7.29
C TYR A 51 8.92 3.37 8.58
N ALA A 52 9.48 2.67 9.56
CA ALA A 52 8.78 2.32 10.79
C ALA A 52 8.40 3.56 11.62
N VAL A 53 9.32 4.53 11.77
CA VAL A 53 9.07 5.77 12.50
C VAL A 53 7.92 6.56 11.86
N PHE A 54 7.94 6.73 10.54
CA PHE A 54 6.89 7.50 9.85
C PHE A 54 5.56 6.75 9.79
N SER A 55 5.59 5.42 9.72
CA SER A 55 4.38 4.59 9.87
C SER A 55 3.71 4.80 11.22
N LEU A 56 4.49 4.83 12.30
CA LEU A 56 3.94 5.06 13.63
C LEU A 56 3.33 6.46 13.75
N VAL A 57 4.05 7.50 13.28
CA VAL A 57 3.54 8.89 13.27
C VAL A 57 2.23 8.98 12.48
N SER A 58 2.15 8.31 11.33
CA SER A 58 0.97 8.37 10.47
C SER A 58 -0.27 7.74 11.09
N VAL A 59 -0.15 6.71 11.92
CA VAL A 59 -1.32 6.12 12.62
C VAL A 59 -2.02 7.17 13.48
N PHE A 60 -1.26 7.99 14.22
CA PHE A 60 -1.82 9.08 15.03
C PHE A 60 -2.45 10.17 14.15
N VAL A 61 -1.74 10.60 13.10
CA VAL A 61 -2.25 11.64 12.19
C VAL A 61 -3.51 11.17 11.46
N THR A 62 -3.51 9.95 10.95
CA THR A 62 -4.63 9.35 10.22
C THR A 62 -5.86 9.17 11.11
N THR A 63 -5.66 8.84 12.40
CA THR A 63 -6.75 8.80 13.38
C THR A 63 -7.42 10.16 13.58
N ILE A 64 -6.66 11.25 13.53
CA ILE A 64 -7.23 12.61 13.59
C ILE A 64 -7.94 12.93 12.26
N LEU A 65 -7.28 12.65 11.13
CA LEU A 65 -7.81 12.98 9.81
C LEU A 65 -9.11 12.25 9.48
N VAL A 66 -9.30 11.02 9.94
CA VAL A 66 -10.55 10.26 9.69
C VAL A 66 -11.78 10.92 10.35
N THR A 67 -11.59 11.77 11.35
CA THR A 67 -12.68 12.56 11.97
C THR A 67 -13.07 13.81 11.16
N LYS A 68 -12.19 14.25 10.24
CA LYS A 68 -12.34 15.48 9.45
C LYS A 68 -12.57 15.22 7.97
N ILE A 69 -12.06 14.11 7.45
CA ILE A 69 -12.01 13.78 6.02
C ILE A 69 -12.69 12.42 5.80
N LYS A 70 -13.44 12.30 4.71
CA LYS A 70 -14.07 11.02 4.33
C LYS A 70 -13.00 9.94 4.10
N PRO A 71 -13.12 8.75 4.72
CA PRO A 71 -12.14 7.68 4.60
C PRO A 71 -11.79 7.31 3.15
N ILE A 72 -12.78 7.29 2.26
CA ILE A 72 -12.59 6.97 0.83
C ILE A 72 -11.60 7.91 0.12
N LEU A 73 -11.56 9.20 0.51
CA LEU A 73 -10.62 10.16 -0.09
C LEU A 73 -9.19 9.88 0.38
N LEU A 74 -9.01 9.53 1.66
CA LEU A 74 -7.71 9.16 2.20
C LEU A 74 -7.19 7.88 1.51
N VAL A 75 -8.06 6.89 1.32
CA VAL A 75 -7.76 5.64 0.60
C VAL A 75 -7.33 5.85 -0.86
N ILE A 76 -7.67 6.99 -1.48
CA ILE A 76 -7.19 7.35 -2.82
C ILE A 76 -5.87 8.11 -2.74
N ILE A 77 -5.82 9.17 -1.93
CA ILE A 77 -4.69 10.12 -1.89
C ILE A 77 -3.42 9.43 -1.37
N TYR A 78 -3.54 8.60 -0.34
CA TYR A 78 -2.41 7.99 0.32
C TYR A 78 -1.64 7.00 -0.59
N PRO A 79 -2.31 6.02 -1.26
CA PRO A 79 -1.65 5.19 -2.26
C PRO A 79 -1.17 5.97 -3.48
N LEU A 80 -1.84 7.06 -3.89
CA LEU A 80 -1.38 7.88 -5.01
C LEU A 80 -0.04 8.57 -4.73
N ILE A 81 0.12 9.15 -3.54
CA ILE A 81 1.38 9.75 -3.11
C ILE A 81 2.47 8.66 -3.05
N SER A 82 2.15 7.51 -2.47
CA SER A 82 3.06 6.36 -2.40
C SER A 82 3.53 5.91 -3.79
N LEU A 83 2.60 5.76 -4.74
CA LEU A 83 2.89 5.39 -6.12
C LEU A 83 3.87 6.36 -6.79
N ILE A 84 3.64 7.67 -6.64
CA ILE A 84 4.52 8.69 -7.24
C ILE A 84 5.96 8.53 -6.72
N PHE A 85 6.13 8.39 -5.41
CA PHE A 85 7.47 8.25 -4.83
C PHE A 85 8.14 6.93 -5.17
N LEU A 86 7.40 5.82 -5.25
CA LEU A 86 7.93 4.55 -5.76
C LEU A 86 8.45 4.68 -7.19
N VAL A 87 7.67 5.30 -8.08
CA VAL A 87 8.06 5.53 -9.48
C VAL A 87 9.32 6.38 -9.57
N ILE A 88 9.40 7.48 -8.83
CA ILE A 88 10.59 8.36 -8.84
C ILE A 88 11.81 7.59 -8.29
N LEU A 89 11.64 6.79 -7.22
CA LEU A 89 12.71 5.99 -6.63
C LEU A 89 13.33 5.01 -7.65
N VAL A 90 12.48 4.34 -8.42
CA VAL A 90 12.93 3.33 -9.38
C VAL A 90 13.55 3.96 -10.63
N ILE A 91 13.05 5.11 -11.10
CA ILE A 91 13.58 5.79 -12.29
C ILE A 91 14.90 6.54 -11.98
N LYS A 92 15.03 7.13 -10.79
CA LYS A 92 16.23 7.87 -10.36
C LYS A 92 16.72 7.39 -8.99
N PRO A 93 17.27 6.16 -8.88
CA PRO A 93 17.72 5.62 -7.60
C PRO A 93 18.79 6.51 -6.95
N SER A 94 18.54 6.92 -5.70
CA SER A 94 19.43 7.79 -4.93
C SER A 94 19.30 7.47 -3.44
N PRO A 95 20.39 7.48 -2.65
CA PRO A 95 20.32 7.27 -1.19
C PRO A 95 19.40 8.25 -0.47
N LEU A 96 19.44 9.54 -0.85
CA LEU A 96 18.57 10.55 -0.29
C LEU A 96 17.10 10.28 -0.65
N LEU A 97 16.85 9.91 -1.92
CA LEU A 97 15.51 9.61 -2.38
C LEU A 97 14.95 8.35 -1.75
N ALA A 98 15.76 7.31 -1.53
CA ALA A 98 15.35 6.10 -0.83
C ALA A 98 14.94 6.39 0.61
N LYS A 99 15.69 7.25 1.32
CA LYS A 99 15.35 7.71 2.67
C LYS A 99 14.02 8.47 2.69
N ILE A 100 13.83 9.42 1.78
CA ILE A 100 12.58 10.19 1.64
C ILE A 100 11.42 9.24 1.30
N THR A 101 11.62 8.34 0.34
CA THR A 101 10.61 7.36 -0.09
C THR A 101 10.25 6.45 1.06
N SER A 102 11.20 5.98 1.88
CA SER A 102 10.88 5.19 3.07
C SER A 102 10.02 5.95 4.07
N ALA A 103 10.30 7.23 4.31
CA ALA A 103 9.46 8.07 5.16
C ALA A 103 8.05 8.26 4.56
N VAL A 104 7.95 8.53 3.26
CA VAL A 104 6.68 8.72 2.56
C VAL A 104 5.85 7.43 2.54
N ILE A 105 6.45 6.30 2.20
CA ILE A 105 5.77 4.99 2.17
C ILE A 105 5.40 4.54 3.58
N GLY A 106 6.26 4.80 4.57
CA GLY A 106 5.90 4.61 5.98
C GLY A 106 4.64 5.41 6.32
N PHE A 107 4.60 6.69 5.97
CA PHE A 107 3.48 7.55 6.32
C PHE A 107 2.21 7.23 5.53
N PHE A 108 2.28 7.27 4.20
CA PHE A 108 1.12 7.22 3.32
C PHE A 108 0.76 5.81 2.87
N ALA A 109 1.66 4.84 2.94
CA ALA A 109 1.29 3.47 2.69
C ALA A 109 0.93 2.84 4.04
N ALA A 110 1.89 2.70 4.95
CA ALA A 110 1.75 1.85 6.14
C ALA A 110 0.90 2.45 7.29
N GLY A 111 0.66 3.77 7.27
CA GLY A 111 0.04 4.56 8.34
C GLY A 111 -1.44 4.34 8.64
N GLY A 112 -1.98 3.14 8.40
CA GLY A 112 -3.37 2.81 8.67
C GLY A 112 -4.30 2.86 7.45
N VAL A 113 -3.76 2.99 6.23
CA VAL A 113 -4.57 2.95 4.99
C VAL A 113 -5.37 1.66 4.87
N TRP A 114 -4.80 0.54 5.31
CA TRP A 114 -5.51 -0.73 5.32
C TRP A 114 -6.78 -0.67 6.20
N GLN A 115 -6.68 -0.03 7.38
CA GLN A 115 -7.83 0.19 8.27
C GLN A 115 -8.85 1.15 7.65
N LEU A 116 -8.39 2.18 6.94
CA LEU A 116 -9.28 3.08 6.20
C LEU A 116 -10.05 2.34 5.11
N GLY A 117 -9.40 1.46 4.34
CA GLY A 117 -10.05 0.63 3.32
C GLY A 117 -11.09 -0.32 3.92
N LEU A 118 -10.77 -0.95 5.06
CA LEU A 118 -11.73 -1.78 5.80
C LEU A 118 -12.92 -0.95 6.33
N ALA A 119 -12.67 0.25 6.83
CA ALA A 119 -13.72 1.17 7.27
C ALA A 119 -14.67 1.52 6.11
N VAL A 120 -14.12 1.83 4.93
CA VAL A 120 -14.93 2.05 3.72
C VAL A 120 -15.78 0.80 3.40
N LEU A 121 -15.17 -0.39 3.37
CA LEU A 121 -15.89 -1.64 3.07
C LEU A 121 -17.03 -1.92 4.04
N THR A 122 -16.79 -1.75 5.34
CA THR A 122 -17.80 -1.99 6.38
C THR A 122 -18.89 -0.93 6.43
N GLN A 123 -18.63 0.28 5.93
CA GLN A 123 -19.66 1.29 5.72
C GLN A 123 -20.52 0.99 4.48
N TYR A 124 -19.94 0.41 3.43
CA TYR A 124 -20.69 -0.05 2.25
C TYR A 124 -21.61 -1.23 2.59
N PHE A 125 -21.17 -2.15 3.44
CA PHE A 125 -21.91 -3.38 3.78
C PHE A 125 -22.18 -3.48 5.28
N PRO A 126 -23.02 -2.59 5.85
CA PRO A 126 -23.21 -2.47 7.30
C PRO A 126 -23.94 -3.66 7.94
N THR A 127 -24.72 -4.42 7.17
CA THR A 127 -25.43 -5.63 7.64
C THR A 127 -24.51 -6.86 7.70
N GLU A 128 -23.46 -6.89 6.89
CA GLU A 128 -22.58 -8.06 6.69
C GLU A 128 -21.15 -7.81 7.20
N LYS A 129 -20.98 -6.89 8.18
CA LYS A 129 -19.66 -6.40 8.63
C LYS A 129 -18.66 -7.51 8.95
N GLY A 130 -19.10 -8.53 9.69
CA GLY A 130 -18.23 -9.66 10.04
C GLY A 130 -17.74 -10.43 8.82
N ARG A 131 -18.65 -10.71 7.87
CA ARG A 131 -18.34 -11.46 6.64
C ARG A 131 -17.38 -10.68 5.74
N VAL A 132 -17.66 -9.41 5.48
CA VAL A 132 -16.81 -8.58 4.61
C VAL A 132 -15.44 -8.30 5.22
N THR A 133 -15.38 -8.14 6.55
CA THR A 133 -14.11 -8.04 7.29
C THR A 133 -13.29 -9.33 7.14
N GLY A 134 -13.94 -10.49 7.25
CA GLY A 134 -13.30 -11.78 7.04
C GLY A 134 -12.65 -11.89 5.65
N TYR A 135 -13.38 -11.52 4.59
CA TYR A 135 -12.83 -11.55 3.22
C TYR A 135 -11.66 -10.56 3.03
N TYR A 136 -11.78 -9.35 3.58
CA TYR A 136 -10.73 -8.34 3.48
C TYR A 136 -9.45 -8.75 4.23
N SER A 137 -9.60 -9.30 5.44
CA SER A 137 -8.49 -9.86 6.22
C SER A 137 -7.89 -11.11 5.57
N PHE A 138 -8.70 -11.97 4.96
CA PHE A 138 -8.21 -13.11 4.20
C PHE A 138 -7.37 -12.68 2.99
N ALA A 139 -7.82 -11.67 2.24
CA ALA A 139 -7.05 -11.10 1.15
C ALA A 139 -5.70 -10.51 1.62
N ALA A 140 -5.70 -9.83 2.77
CA ALA A 140 -4.46 -9.36 3.39
C ALA A 140 -3.54 -10.54 3.78
N ALA A 141 -4.06 -11.60 4.39
CA ALA A 141 -3.27 -12.79 4.74
C ALA A 141 -2.70 -13.50 3.49
N LEU A 142 -3.48 -13.56 2.40
CA LEU A 142 -3.06 -14.14 1.13
C LEU A 142 -1.83 -13.42 0.57
N THR A 143 -1.69 -12.11 0.82
CA THR A 143 -0.47 -11.38 0.45
C THR A 143 0.77 -11.98 1.09
N TYR A 144 0.74 -12.32 2.37
CA TYR A 144 1.91 -12.87 3.06
C TYR A 144 2.21 -14.31 2.64
N PHE A 145 1.19 -15.03 2.16
CA PHE A 145 1.38 -16.33 1.52
C PHE A 145 2.00 -16.20 0.13
N VAL A 146 1.56 -15.23 -0.67
CA VAL A 146 2.03 -15.04 -2.06
C VAL A 146 3.35 -14.25 -2.11
N GLY A 147 3.61 -13.41 -1.12
CA GLY A 147 4.76 -12.52 -1.02
C GLY A 147 6.10 -13.22 -1.19
N PRO A 148 6.35 -14.38 -0.58
CA PRO A 148 7.58 -15.14 -0.81
C PRO A 148 7.78 -15.62 -2.26
N PHE A 149 6.71 -15.77 -3.05
CA PHE A 149 6.87 -16.03 -4.49
C PHE A 149 7.34 -14.78 -5.25
N VAL A 150 7.19 -13.58 -4.68
CA VAL A 150 7.86 -12.37 -5.20
C VAL A 150 9.38 -12.53 -5.13
N SER A 151 9.89 -13.23 -4.10
CA SER A 151 11.32 -13.55 -3.97
C SER A 151 11.81 -14.42 -5.13
N SER A 152 10.94 -15.25 -5.71
CA SER A 152 11.29 -16.08 -6.88
C SER A 152 11.60 -15.25 -8.13
N PHE A 153 11.14 -14.00 -8.20
CA PHE A 153 11.54 -13.05 -9.24
C PHE A 153 12.90 -12.40 -8.96
N ILE A 154 13.41 -12.51 -7.72
CA ILE A 154 14.78 -12.14 -7.36
C ILE A 154 15.71 -13.32 -7.66
N ILE A 155 16.08 -13.44 -8.93
CA ILE A 155 17.12 -14.38 -9.33
C ILE A 155 18.46 -13.64 -9.08
N ASN A 156 19.20 -14.07 -8.05
CA ASN A 156 20.59 -13.68 -7.72
C ASN A 156 20.84 -12.31 -7.06
N ASP A 157 19.88 -11.70 -6.34
CA ASP A 157 20.04 -10.42 -5.61
C ASP A 157 20.69 -9.27 -6.41
N THR A 158 20.66 -9.36 -7.73
CA THR A 158 21.27 -8.37 -8.62
C THR A 158 20.41 -7.12 -8.65
N ALA A 159 21.03 -5.94 -8.88
CA ALA A 159 20.32 -4.66 -9.01
C ALA A 159 19.07 -4.76 -9.92
N THR A 160 19.21 -5.41 -11.07
CA THR A 160 18.13 -5.64 -12.04
C THR A 160 16.98 -6.47 -11.47
N SER A 161 17.29 -7.49 -10.67
CA SER A 161 16.30 -8.38 -10.07
C SER A 161 15.51 -7.68 -8.97
N VAL A 162 16.18 -6.88 -8.14
CA VAL A 162 15.52 -6.05 -7.12
C VAL A 162 14.66 -4.95 -7.76
N LEU A 163 15.15 -4.29 -8.81
CA LEU A 163 14.37 -3.29 -9.55
C LEU A 163 13.08 -3.88 -10.15
N LYS A 164 13.11 -5.12 -10.65
CA LYS A 164 11.91 -5.79 -11.16
C LYS A 164 10.84 -5.97 -10.09
N VAL A 165 11.24 -6.27 -8.85
CA VAL A 165 10.31 -6.40 -7.73
C VAL A 165 9.66 -5.07 -7.38
N PHE A 166 10.42 -3.96 -7.40
CA PHE A 166 9.84 -2.63 -7.20
C PHE A 166 8.96 -2.17 -8.37
N TRP A 167 9.28 -2.55 -9.61
CA TRP A 167 8.37 -2.34 -10.74
C TRP A 167 7.06 -3.12 -10.60
N LEU A 168 7.14 -4.36 -10.12
CA LEU A 168 5.95 -5.15 -9.80
C LEU A 168 5.11 -4.46 -8.71
N ASP A 169 5.76 -3.98 -7.65
CA ASP A 169 5.09 -3.21 -6.59
C ASP A 169 4.34 -1.99 -7.15
N ILE A 170 5.00 -1.18 -7.98
CA ILE A 170 4.40 -0.03 -8.66
C ILE A 170 3.13 -0.42 -9.43
N VAL A 171 3.13 -1.55 -10.14
CA VAL A 171 1.96 -2.04 -10.88
C VAL A 171 0.82 -2.38 -9.91
N PHE A 172 1.10 -3.09 -8.82
CA PHE A 172 0.07 -3.42 -7.82
C PHE A 172 -0.45 -2.18 -7.09
N THR A 173 0.41 -1.24 -6.73
CA THR A 173 -0.02 0.04 -6.14
C THR A 173 -0.88 0.84 -7.12
N ALA A 174 -0.53 0.86 -8.41
CA ALA A 174 -1.33 1.54 -9.44
C ALA A 174 -2.71 0.91 -9.63
N ILE A 175 -2.80 -0.42 -9.60
CA ILE A 175 -4.10 -1.14 -9.59
C ILE A 175 -4.91 -0.73 -8.36
N GLY A 176 -4.28 -0.66 -7.18
CA GLY A 176 -4.92 -0.20 -5.95
C GLY A 176 -5.50 1.21 -6.08
N VAL A 177 -4.70 2.17 -6.58
CA VAL A 177 -5.15 3.55 -6.84
C VAL A 177 -6.33 3.56 -7.81
N PHE A 178 -6.24 2.81 -8.90
CA PHE A 178 -7.32 2.71 -9.88
C PHE A 178 -8.62 2.17 -9.26
N LEU A 179 -8.54 1.10 -8.46
CA LEU A 179 -9.69 0.53 -7.78
C LEU A 179 -10.31 1.50 -6.78
N ALA A 180 -9.50 2.24 -6.02
CA ALA A 180 -9.97 3.25 -5.08
C ALA A 180 -10.73 4.38 -5.81
N VAL A 181 -10.18 4.88 -6.92
CA VAL A 181 -10.84 5.89 -7.76
C VAL A 181 -12.13 5.35 -8.38
N PHE A 182 -12.13 4.11 -8.85
CA PHE A 182 -13.32 3.45 -9.41
C PHE A 182 -14.45 3.33 -8.36
N VAL A 183 -14.13 2.91 -7.14
CA VAL A 183 -15.09 2.79 -6.04
C VAL A 183 -15.68 4.16 -5.67
N GLU A 184 -14.86 5.22 -5.63
CA GLU A 184 -15.35 6.58 -5.37
C GLU A 184 -16.17 7.15 -6.53
N ALA A 185 -15.84 6.85 -7.77
CA ALA A 185 -16.67 7.24 -8.91
C ALA A 185 -18.06 6.60 -8.84
N ARG A 186 -18.14 5.32 -8.44
CA ARG A 186 -19.42 4.64 -8.19
C ARG A 186 -20.15 5.22 -6.99
N ASN A 187 -19.43 5.53 -5.91
CA ASN A 187 -19.99 6.20 -4.75
C ASN A 187 -20.69 7.51 -5.12
N LYS A 188 -20.03 8.37 -5.90
CA LYS A 188 -20.60 9.64 -6.35
C LYS A 188 -21.81 9.45 -7.25
N LYS A 189 -21.80 8.43 -8.10
CA LYS A 189 -22.90 8.12 -9.03
C LYS A 189 -24.15 7.58 -8.32
N TYR A 190 -23.97 6.77 -7.27
CA TYR A 190 -25.06 6.06 -6.60
C TYR A 190 -25.32 6.54 -5.16
N HIS A 191 -24.62 7.59 -4.73
CA HIS A 191 -24.77 8.27 -3.43
C HIS A 191 -24.76 7.32 -2.22
N PHE A 192 -23.76 6.45 -2.11
CA PHE A 192 -23.73 5.45 -1.01
C PHE A 192 -23.48 6.07 0.37
N PHE A 193 -22.89 7.28 0.43
CA PHE A 193 -22.66 8.03 1.67
C PHE A 193 -23.46 9.34 1.76
N SER A 194 -24.67 9.41 1.17
CA SER A 194 -25.56 10.57 1.35
C SER A 194 -26.09 10.66 2.78
#